data_AF-A0A1Z9S290-F1
#
_entry.id   AF-A0A1Z9S290-F1
#
_cell.length_a   1.000
_cell.length_b   1.000
_cell.length_c   1.000
_cell.angle_alpha   90.00
_cell.angle_beta   90.00
_cell.angle_gamma   90.00
#
_symmetry.space_group_name_H-M   'P 1'
#
loop_
_entity.id
_entity.type
_entity.pdbx_description
1 polymer ?
#
loop_
_entity_poly.entity_id
_entity_poly.type
_entity_poly.pdbx_seq_one_letter_code
_entity_poly.pdbx_strand_id
1 'polypeptide(L)'
;MSNLSTVAYLVSSVLFIMSLRGLSHPTTARRGNFYGIIGMTIAIVTTVANPGVLSYKEIGIAFVTGGLIGSIIATRIQMTSLPQLVAAFHSLVGLAAVFVAASAFYNPSAFNIGTEGNIPLGSLIEMAIGTA
;
A
#
# COMPACT_ATOMS: atom_id res chain seq x y z
N MET A 1 -6.42 -20.86 5.82
CA MET A 1 -6.53 -19.40 5.55
C MET A 1 -5.50 -18.92 4.52
N SER A 2 -4.30 -19.53 4.43
CA SER A 2 -3.26 -19.18 3.45
C SER A 2 -3.76 -19.12 2.00
N ASN A 3 -4.44 -20.17 1.51
CA ASN A 3 -4.93 -20.23 0.14
C ASN A 3 -5.96 -19.13 -0.18
N LEU A 4 -6.80 -18.75 0.79
CA LEU A 4 -7.80 -17.71 0.59
C LEU A 4 -7.14 -16.33 0.49
N SER A 5 -6.16 -16.03 1.35
CA SER A 5 -5.39 -14.78 1.28
C SER A 5 -4.62 -14.66 -0.02
N THR A 6 -3.97 -15.74 -0.49
CA THR A 6 -3.27 -15.76 -1.78
C THR A 6 -4.21 -15.49 -2.95
N VAL A 7 -5.38 -16.13 -2.98
CA VAL A 7 -6.38 -15.89 -4.03
C VAL A 7 -6.92 -14.46 -3.96
N ALA A 8 -7.17 -13.93 -2.76
CA ALA A 8 -7.64 -12.56 -2.58
C ALA A 8 -6.60 -11.53 -3.08
N TYR A 9 -5.31 -11.74 -2.80
CA TYR A 9 -4.24 -10.91 -3.37
C TYR A 9 -4.17 -11.03 -4.89
N LEU A 10 -4.32 -12.23 -5.45
CA LEU A 10 -4.36 -12.41 -6.90
C LEU A 10 -5.53 -11.65 -7.53
N VAL A 11 -6.73 -11.74 -6.95
CA VAL A 11 -7.92 -11.00 -7.40
C VAL A 11 -7.67 -9.49 -7.31
N SER A 12 -7.09 -9.00 -6.21
CA SER A 12 -6.70 -7.59 -6.06
C SER A 12 -5.74 -7.14 -7.16
N SER A 13 -4.72 -7.94 -7.48
CA SER A 13 -3.76 -7.62 -8.55
C SER A 13 -4.43 -7.55 -9.92
N VAL A 14 -5.34 -8.47 -10.24
CA VAL A 14 -6.14 -8.42 -11.49
C VAL A 14 -6.99 -7.15 -11.55
N LEU A 15 -7.63 -6.77 -10.44
CA LEU A 15 -8.42 -5.54 -10.38
C LEU A 15 -7.57 -4.27 -10.57
N PHE A 16 -6.33 -4.24 -10.06
CA PHE A 16 -5.41 -3.14 -10.32
C PHE A 16 -5.01 -3.05 -11.81
N ILE A 17 -4.78 -4.20 -12.47
CA ILE A 17 -4.53 -4.23 -13.92
C ILE A 17 -5.74 -3.69 -14.69
N MET A 18 -6.95 -4.11 -14.32
CA MET A 18 -8.19 -3.61 -14.91
C MET A 18 -8.42 -2.11 -14.64
N SER A 19 -8.02 -1.62 -13.46
CA SER A 19 -8.06 -0.21 -13.10
C SER A 19 -7.19 0.62 -14.03
N LEU A 20 -5.92 0.27 -14.17
CA LEU A 20 -4.97 0.95 -15.06
C LEU A 20 -5.45 0.95 -16.51
N ARG A 21 -5.91 -0.21 -17.01
CA ARG A 21 -6.50 -0.31 -18.36
C ARG A 21 -7.72 0.60 -18.53
N GLY A 22 -8.60 0.65 -17.53
CA GLY A 22 -9.80 1.48 -17.56
C GLY A 22 -9.49 2.97 -17.54
N LEU A 23 -8.46 3.39 -16.79
CA LEU A 23 -8.02 4.78 -16.69
C LEU A 23 -7.36 5.30 -17.98
N SER A 24 -6.86 4.43 -18.86
CA SER A 24 -6.24 4.83 -20.13
C SER A 24 -7.23 5.35 -21.19
N HIS A 25 -8.55 5.19 -20.99
CA HIS A 25 -9.57 5.69 -21.93
C HIS A 25 -10.67 6.48 -21.20
N PRO A 26 -11.05 7.68 -21.67
CA PRO A 26 -12.05 8.52 -20.99
C PRO A 26 -13.42 7.85 -20.80
N THR A 27 -13.85 7.03 -21.75
CA THR A 27 -15.14 6.31 -21.70
C THR A 27 -15.18 5.23 -20.63
N THR A 28 -14.03 4.65 -20.26
CA THR A 28 -13.91 3.60 -19.24
C THR A 28 -13.34 4.11 -17.91
N ALA A 29 -12.87 5.35 -17.83
CA ALA A 29 -12.13 5.88 -16.68
C ALA A 29 -12.86 5.73 -15.34
N ARG A 30 -14.18 5.97 -15.31
CA ARG A 30 -15.00 5.78 -14.08
C ARG A 30 -15.02 4.32 -13.62
N ARG A 31 -15.16 3.37 -14.56
CA ARG A 31 -15.12 1.93 -14.25
C ARG A 31 -13.73 1.51 -13.81
N GLY A 32 -12.68 2.04 -14.45
CA GLY A 32 -11.28 1.84 -14.04
C GLY A 32 -11.06 2.23 -12.59
N ASN A 33 -11.44 3.46 -12.22
CA ASN A 33 -11.33 3.93 -10.83
C ASN A 33 -12.07 3.02 -9.84
N PHE A 34 -13.27 2.55 -10.19
CA PHE A 34 -14.03 1.63 -9.35
C PHE A 34 -13.32 0.29 -9.12
N TYR A 35 -12.71 -0.30 -10.16
CA TYR A 35 -11.88 -1.50 -10.00
C TYR A 35 -10.70 -1.26 -9.05
N GLY A 36 -10.07 -0.08 -9.12
CA GLY A 36 -9.01 0.32 -8.21
C GLY A 36 -9.46 0.37 -6.74
N ILE A 37 -10.63 0.96 -6.49
CA ILE A 37 -11.20 1.03 -5.13
C ILE A 37 -11.49 -0.36 -4.57
N ILE A 38 -12.11 -1.24 -5.37
CA ILE A 38 -12.40 -2.62 -4.94
C ILE A 38 -11.10 -3.38 -4.68
N GLY A 39 -10.13 -3.30 -5.60
CA GLY A 39 -8.83 -3.95 -5.45
C GLY A 39 -8.14 -3.53 -4.15
N MET A 40 -7.99 -2.23 -3.92
CA MET A 40 -7.37 -1.71 -2.70
C MET A 40 -8.11 -2.14 -1.42
N THR A 41 -9.45 -2.17 -1.46
CA THR A 41 -10.27 -2.62 -0.33
C THR A 41 -10.02 -4.09 -0.01
N ILE A 42 -9.99 -4.96 -1.04
CA ILE A 42 -9.68 -6.38 -0.87
C ILE A 42 -8.28 -6.57 -0.28
N ALA A 43 -7.28 -5.84 -0.79
CA ALA A 43 -5.91 -5.92 -0.29
C ALA A 43 -5.83 -5.54 1.20
N ILE A 44 -6.40 -4.39 1.60
CA ILE A 44 -6.39 -3.94 3.00
C ILE A 44 -7.09 -4.95 3.91
N VAL A 45 -8.30 -5.37 3.55
CA VAL A 45 -9.10 -6.31 4.38
C VAL A 45 -8.36 -7.65 4.53
N THR A 46 -7.77 -8.16 3.44
CA THR A 46 -7.01 -9.42 3.48
C THR A 46 -5.79 -9.31 4.37
N THR A 47 -5.05 -8.20 4.30
CA THR A 47 -3.87 -7.96 5.14
C THR A 47 -4.24 -7.83 6.62
N VAL A 48 -5.28 -7.07 6.94
CA VAL A 48 -5.74 -6.88 8.34
C VAL A 48 -6.33 -8.18 8.91
N ALA A 49 -6.98 -9.00 8.09
CA ALA A 49 -7.52 -10.30 8.52
C ALA A 49 -6.45 -11.39 8.70
N ASN A 50 -5.17 -11.09 8.46
CA ASN A 50 -4.09 -12.05 8.67
C ASN A 50 -3.94 -12.35 10.18
N PRO A 51 -3.92 -13.64 10.59
CA PRO A 51 -3.77 -14.02 12.00
C PRO A 51 -2.54 -13.46 12.71
N GLY A 52 -1.50 -13.06 11.97
CA GLY A 52 -0.30 -12.41 12.54
C GLY A 52 -0.50 -10.96 12.96
N VAL A 53 -1.64 -10.34 12.64
CA VAL A 53 -1.95 -8.96 13.03
C VAL A 53 -2.54 -8.94 14.44
N LEU A 54 -1.85 -8.26 15.34
CA LEU A 54 -2.25 -8.14 16.76
C LEU A 54 -2.68 -6.70 17.13
N SER A 55 -2.12 -5.69 16.46
CA SER A 55 -2.27 -4.26 16.79
C SER A 55 -3.43 -3.58 16.06
N TYR A 56 -4.64 -4.13 16.16
CA TYR A 56 -5.83 -3.60 15.46
C TYR A 56 -6.18 -2.16 15.85
N LYS A 57 -5.93 -1.78 17.12
CA LYS A 57 -6.23 -0.44 17.62
C LYS A 57 -5.31 0.59 16.97
N GLU A 58 -4.01 0.32 16.94
CA GLU A 58 -2.99 1.19 16.36
C GLU A 58 -3.19 1.32 14.85
N ILE A 59 -3.42 0.20 14.16
CA ILE A 59 -3.71 0.17 12.72
C ILE A 59 -4.98 0.98 12.43
N GLY A 60 -6.05 0.76 13.19
CA GLY A 60 -7.31 1.48 13.01
C GLY A 60 -7.17 3.00 13.17
N ILE A 61 -6.44 3.44 14.20
CA ILE A 61 -6.18 4.87 14.43
C ILE A 61 -5.35 5.45 13.28
N ALA A 62 -4.25 4.79 12.88
CA ALA A 62 -3.41 5.25 11.78
C ALA A 62 -4.17 5.32 10.45
N PHE A 63 -4.99 4.30 10.17
CA PHE A 63 -5.78 4.21 8.95
C PHE A 63 -6.84 5.31 8.87
N VAL A 64 -7.60 5.52 9.94
CA VAL A 64 -8.65 6.55 9.99
C VAL A 64 -8.04 7.95 9.92
N THR A 65 -6.98 8.22 10.69
CA THR A 65 -6.34 9.54 10.70
C THR A 65 -5.70 9.87 9.35
N GLY A 66 -4.89 8.96 8.79
CA GLY A 66 -4.26 9.15 7.49
C GLY A 66 -5.28 9.28 6.35
N GLY A 67 -6.29 8.40 6.33
CA GLY A 67 -7.37 8.43 5.34
C GLY A 67 -8.21 9.71 5.39
N LEU A 68 -8.52 10.20 6.60
CA LEU A 68 -9.29 11.42 6.78
C LEU A 68 -8.50 12.66 6.36
N ILE A 69 -7.24 12.79 6.79
CA ILE A 69 -6.37 13.90 6.39
C ILE A 69 -6.19 13.91 4.87
N GLY A 70 -5.86 12.77 4.27
CA GLY A 70 -5.68 12.63 2.83
C GLY A 70 -6.95 13.01 2.04
N SER A 71 -8.12 12.57 2.52
CA SER A 71 -9.41 12.88 1.88
C SER A 71 -9.76 14.36 1.94
N ILE A 72 -9.50 15.02 3.08
CA ILE A 72 -9.72 16.46 3.23
C ILE A 72 -8.82 17.24 2.27
N ILE A 73 -7.53 16.91 2.21
CA ILE A 73 -6.59 17.60 1.32
C ILE A 73 -6.99 17.38 -0.15
N ALA A 74 -7.29 16.15 -0.54
CA ALA A 74 -7.63 15.80 -1.93
C ALA A 74 -8.92 16.47 -2.42
N THR A 75 -9.89 16.71 -1.53
CA THR A 75 -11.17 17.36 -1.89
C THR A 75 -11.12 18.89 -1.88
N ARG A 76 -10.13 19.48 -1.20
CA ARG A 76 -10.00 20.95 -1.04
C ARG A 76 -8.95 21.58 -1.96
N ILE A 77 -8.11 20.78 -2.61
CA ILE A 77 -7.04 21.28 -3.49
C ILE A 77 -7.63 21.96 -4.75
N GLN A 78 -6.92 22.95 -5.29
CA GLN A 78 -7.23 23.52 -6.60
C GLN A 78 -6.71 22.60 -7.71
N MET A 79 -7.47 22.46 -8.80
CA MET A 79 -7.08 21.63 -9.96
C MET A 79 -5.79 22.11 -10.63
N THR A 80 -5.45 23.39 -10.48
CA THR A 80 -4.18 23.99 -10.94
C THR A 80 -2.96 23.50 -10.15
N SER A 81 -3.15 23.03 -8.92
CA SER A 81 -2.11 22.52 -8.03
C SER A 81 -2.07 21.00 -7.94
N LEU A 82 -2.76 20.30 -8.85
CA LEU A 82 -2.80 18.85 -8.89
C LEU A 82 -1.39 18.21 -9.03
N PRO A 83 -0.46 18.74 -9.86
CA PRO A 83 0.90 18.20 -9.92
C PRO A 83 1.63 18.20 -8.58
N GLN A 84 1.50 19.26 -7.79
CA GLN A 84 2.13 19.40 -6.48
C GLN A 84 1.53 18.43 -5.45
N LEU A 85 0.19 18.26 -5.49
CA LEU A 85 -0.47 17.29 -4.62
C LEU A 85 -0.01 15.85 -4.92
N VAL A 86 0.12 15.49 -6.20
CA VAL A 86 0.60 14.16 -6.61
C VAL A 86 2.04 13.94 -6.14
N ALA A 87 2.92 14.94 -6.27
CA ALA A 87 4.29 14.86 -5.77
C ALA A 87 4.33 14.66 -4.24
N ALA A 88 3.49 15.37 -3.49
CA ALA A 88 3.39 15.23 -2.04
C ALA A 88 2.86 13.85 -1.61
N PHE A 89 1.86 13.29 -2.29
CA PHE A 89 1.40 11.94 -1.98
C PHE A 89 2.44 10.87 -2.34
N HIS A 90 3.21 11.06 -3.41
CA HIS A 90 4.28 10.12 -3.76
C HIS A 90 5.41 10.12 -2.74
N SER A 91 5.80 11.29 -2.21
CA SER A 91 6.82 11.36 -1.16
C SER A 91 6.35 10.70 0.15
N LEU A 92 5.06 10.77 0.49
CA LEU A 92 4.49 10.05 1.63
C LEU A 92 4.51 8.52 1.44
N VAL A 93 4.28 8.02 0.21
CA VAL A 93 4.43 6.59 -0.10
C VAL A 93 5.89 6.15 0.06
N GLY A 94 6.85 6.96 -0.39
CA GLY A 94 8.27 6.70 -0.18
C GLY A 94 8.65 6.66 1.31
N LEU A 95 8.15 7.61 2.11
CA LEU A 95 8.37 7.61 3.56
C LEU A 95 7.78 6.36 4.24
N ALA A 96 6.60 5.89 3.81
CA ALA A 96 6.03 4.64 4.30
C ALA A 96 6.93 3.44 3.98
N ALA A 97 7.49 3.38 2.78
CA ALA A 97 8.44 2.32 2.40
C ALA A 97 9.72 2.36 3.24
N VAL A 98 10.24 3.55 3.56
CA VAL A 98 11.36 3.73 4.49
C VAL A 98 11.03 3.19 5.88
N PHE A 99 9.84 3.45 6.42
CA PHE A 99 9.45 2.90 7.72
C PHE A 99 9.28 1.38 7.71
N VAL A 100 8.75 0.81 6.61
CA VAL A 100 8.66 -0.65 6.45
C VAL A 100 10.05 -1.28 6.36
N ALA A 101 10.95 -0.70 5.56
CA ALA A 101 12.34 -1.17 5.43
C ALA A 101 13.10 -1.06 6.75
N ALA A 102 12.95 0.04 7.50
CA ALA A 102 13.54 0.19 8.82
C ALA A 102 13.00 -0.87 9.80
N SER A 103 11.69 -1.13 9.80
CA SER A 103 11.09 -2.17 10.64
C SER A 103 11.62 -3.56 10.28
N ALA A 104 11.79 -3.86 9.00
CA ALA A 104 12.32 -5.14 8.53
C ALA A 104 13.81 -5.30 8.83
N PHE A 105 14.59 -4.21 8.77
CA PHE A 105 16.01 -4.22 9.10
C PHE A 105 16.28 -4.44 10.60
N TYR A 106 15.51 -3.79 11.48
CA TYR A 106 15.66 -3.92 12.93
C TYR A 106 14.96 -5.15 13.52
N ASN A 107 13.99 -5.74 12.83
CA ASN A 107 13.33 -6.97 13.26
C ASN A 107 13.11 -7.93 12.08
N PRO A 108 14.19 -8.51 11.50
CA PRO A 108 14.11 -9.33 10.29
C PRO A 108 13.36 -10.65 10.49
N SER A 109 13.32 -11.18 11.72
CA SER A 109 12.62 -12.42 12.04
C SER A 109 11.10 -12.26 11.90
N ALA A 110 10.55 -11.09 12.25
CA ALA A 110 9.13 -10.77 12.08
C ALA A 110 8.66 -10.80 10.61
N PHE A 111 9.58 -10.56 9.67
CA PHE A 111 9.31 -10.58 8.22
C PHE A 111 9.74 -11.89 7.54
N ASN A 112 10.26 -12.86 8.30
CA ASN A 112 10.83 -14.12 7.80
C ASN A 112 12.02 -13.91 6.83
N ILE A 113 12.81 -12.84 7.03
CA ILE A 113 13.97 -12.49 6.17
C ILE A 113 15.32 -12.68 6.89
N GLY A 114 15.37 -13.49 7.95
CA GLY A 114 16.61 -13.83 8.66
C GLY A 114 16.63 -13.34 10.11
N THR A 115 17.84 -13.11 10.64
CA THR A 115 18.07 -12.64 12.03
C THR A 115 18.87 -11.34 12.01
N GLU A 116 18.85 -10.60 13.12
CA GLU A 116 19.67 -9.39 13.26
C GLU A 116 21.15 -9.70 12.96
N GLY A 117 21.76 -8.90 12.09
CA GLY A 117 23.13 -9.10 11.61
C GLY A 117 23.31 -10.18 10.52
N ASN A 118 22.27 -10.94 10.16
CA ASN A 118 22.32 -11.97 9.12
C ASN A 118 21.06 -11.93 8.23
N ILE A 119 20.94 -10.85 7.45
CA ILE A 119 19.88 -10.65 6.46
C ILE A 119 20.45 -11.02 5.08
N PRO A 120 19.76 -11.86 4.26
CA PRO A 120 20.19 -12.18 2.91
C PRO A 120 20.35 -10.94 2.04
N LEU A 121 21.37 -10.95 1.16
CA LEU A 121 21.66 -9.82 0.27
C LEU A 121 20.46 -9.44 -0.61
N GLY A 122 19.66 -10.42 -1.05
CA GLY A 122 18.45 -10.17 -1.83
C GLY A 122 17.46 -9.28 -1.09
N SER A 123 17.16 -9.58 0.18
CA SER A 123 16.26 -8.77 1.01
C SER A 123 16.84 -7.40 1.32
N LEU A 124 18.18 -7.28 1.48
CA LEU A 124 18.84 -5.98 1.64
C LEU A 124 18.67 -5.10 0.38
N ILE A 125 18.81 -5.69 -0.81
CA ILE A 125 18.61 -4.97 -2.08
C ILE A 125 17.14 -4.57 -2.24
N GLU A 126 16.20 -5.47 -1.96
CA GLU A 126 14.76 -5.19 -2.03
C GLU A 126 14.36 -4.03 -1.10
N MET A 127 14.86 -4.03 0.14
CA MET A 127 14.65 -2.92 1.07
C MET A 127 15.27 -1.62 0.57
N ALA A 128 16.52 -1.66 0.07
CA ALA A 128 17.21 -0.47 -0.44
C ALA A 128 16.46 0.15 -1.64
N ILE A 129 15.99 -0.66 -2.58
CA ILE A 129 15.17 -0.21 -3.72
C ILE A 129 13.85 0.39 -3.24
N GLY A 130 13.21 -0.21 -2.23
CA GLY A 130 11.98 0.32 -1.65
C GLY A 130 12.15 1.71 -1.01
N THR A 131 13.36 2.06 -0.57
CA THR A 131 13.66 3.36 0.06
C THR A 131 14.18 4.44 -0.89
N ALA A 132 14.44 4.11 -2.16
CA ALA A 132 14.98 5.01 -3.17
C ALA A 132 13.89 5.79 -3.90
#